data_AF-A0A7S4E055-F1
#
_entry.id   AF-A0A7S4E055-F1
#
_cell.length_a   1.000
_cell.length_b   1.000
_cell.length_c   1.000
_cell.angle_alpha   90.00
_cell.angle_beta   90.00
_cell.angle_gamma   90.00
#
_symmetry.space_group_name_H-M   'P 1'
#
loop_
_entity.id
_entity.type
_entity.pdbx_description
1 polymer ?
#
loop_
_entity_poly.entity_id
_entity_poly.type
_entity_poly.pdbx_seq_one_letter_code
_entity_poly.pdbx_strand_id
1 'polypeptide(L)'
;MSNVRTPHEAKRDPEDVVRRIGVGCRRALRNASVGLSDIVGVGMGAPGSIRNGIVIKASNFPTWENVPLARMVSEELGGKLVILNNDADAATAAEMW
;
A
#
# COMPACT_ATOMS: atom_id res chain seq x y z
N MET A 1 -20.64 0.23 35.99
CA MET A 1 -21.11 -0.10 34.63
C MET A 1 -19.90 -0.19 33.73
N SER A 2 -19.40 -1.41 33.52
CA SER A 2 -18.20 -1.73 32.75
C SER A 2 -18.51 -1.66 31.26
N ASN A 3 -17.95 -0.67 30.56
CA ASN A 3 -18.07 -0.56 29.11
C ASN A 3 -17.08 -1.54 28.46
N VAL A 4 -17.55 -2.76 28.18
CA VAL A 4 -16.82 -3.71 27.33
C VAL A 4 -16.95 -3.21 25.90
N ARG A 5 -15.96 -2.43 25.45
CA ARG A 5 -15.79 -2.11 24.03
C ARG A 5 -15.22 -3.34 23.34
N THR A 6 -16.04 -3.97 22.51
CA THR A 6 -15.66 -5.05 21.59
C THR A 6 -14.49 -4.58 20.69
N PRO A 7 -13.43 -5.39 20.49
CA PRO A 7 -12.29 -5.01 19.65
C PRO A 7 -12.65 -5.25 18.18
N HIS A 8 -13.45 -4.38 17.58
CA HIS A 8 -13.86 -4.50 16.18
C HIS A 8 -13.21 -3.52 15.20
N GLU A 9 -12.23 -2.73 15.65
CA GLU A 9 -11.32 -2.03 14.76
C GLU A 9 -9.97 -2.72 14.81
N ALA A 10 -9.72 -3.61 13.86
CA ALA A 10 -8.34 -4.02 13.57
C ALA A 10 -7.61 -2.73 13.18
N LYS A 11 -6.85 -2.16 14.13
CA LYS A 11 -5.86 -1.14 13.83
C LYS A 11 -4.96 -1.72 12.75
N ARG A 12 -5.16 -1.29 11.51
CA ARG A 12 -4.30 -1.68 10.40
C ARG A 12 -3.15 -0.71 10.44
N ASP A 13 -2.20 -0.98 11.33
CA ASP A 13 -1.02 -0.17 11.47
C ASP A 13 -0.28 -0.16 10.11
N PRO A 14 0.29 0.98 9.68
CA PRO A 14 0.95 1.11 8.39
C PRO A 14 1.94 -0.03 8.08
N GLU A 15 2.72 -0.45 9.07
CA GLU A 15 3.73 -1.49 8.99
C GLU A 15 3.12 -2.85 8.64
N ASP A 16 1.98 -3.19 9.24
CA ASP A 16 1.26 -4.43 8.95
C ASP A 16 0.70 -4.46 7.54
N VAL A 17 0.22 -3.30 7.05
CA VAL A 17 -0.25 -3.16 5.67
C VAL A 17 0.91 -3.28 4.70
N VAL A 18 2.03 -2.61 4.95
CA VAL A 18 3.26 -2.68 4.14
C VAL A 18 3.76 -4.12 4.04
N ARG A 19 3.83 -4.84 5.17
CA ARG A 19 4.25 -6.25 5.18
C ARG A 19 3.33 -7.13 4.34
N ARG A 20 2.01 -6.90 4.42
CA ARG A 20 1.01 -7.63 3.61
C ARG A 20 1.16 -7.33 2.12
N ILE A 21 1.40 -6.08 1.74
CA ILE A 21 1.71 -5.67 0.37
C ILE A 21 2.96 -6.42 -0.12
N GLY A 22 4.04 -6.42 0.66
CA GLY A 22 5.28 -7.13 0.32
C GLY A 22 5.06 -8.63 0.06
N VAL A 23 4.28 -9.31 0.91
CA VAL A 23 3.89 -10.71 0.71
C VAL A 23 3.07 -10.90 -0.57
N GLY A 24 2.12 -9.99 -0.84
CA GLY A 24 1.31 -10.00 -2.06
C GLY A 24 2.15 -9.86 -3.32
N CYS A 25 3.05 -8.87 -3.36
CA CYS A 25 3.97 -8.64 -4.48
C CYS A 25 4.86 -9.86 -4.73
N ARG A 26 5.49 -10.42 -3.70
CA ARG A 26 6.33 -11.63 -3.82
C ARG A 26 5.54 -12.84 -4.33
N ARG A 27 4.26 -12.95 -3.95
CA ARG A 27 3.36 -13.99 -4.47
C ARG A 27 3.02 -13.77 -5.94
N ALA A 28 2.73 -12.55 -6.35
CA ALA A 28 2.44 -12.21 -7.75
C ALA A 28 3.66 -12.50 -8.65
N LEU A 29 4.85 -12.07 -8.23
CA LEU A 29 6.11 -12.33 -8.94
C LEU A 29 6.39 -13.83 -9.10
N ARG A 30 6.23 -14.60 -8.03
CA ARG A 30 6.38 -16.07 -8.09
C ARG A 30 5.40 -16.70 -9.08
N ASN A 31 4.15 -16.27 -9.10
CA ASN A 31 3.15 -16.79 -10.03
C ASN A 31 3.46 -16.44 -11.49
N ALA A 32 4.11 -15.29 -11.71
CA ALA A 32 4.59 -14.88 -13.03
C ALA A 32 5.99 -15.44 -13.38
N SER A 33 6.58 -16.27 -12.51
CA SER A 33 7.93 -16.84 -12.68
C SER A 33 9.03 -15.80 -12.94
N VAL A 34 8.90 -14.61 -12.34
CA VAL A 34 9.90 -13.54 -12.38
C VAL A 34 10.34 -13.15 -10.97
N GLY A 35 11.54 -12.60 -10.86
CA GLY A 35 12.11 -12.07 -9.62
C GLY A 35 11.87 -10.57 -9.45
N LEU A 36 12.14 -10.07 -8.23
CA LEU A 36 12.16 -8.63 -7.98
C LEU A 36 13.17 -7.90 -8.89
N SER A 37 14.30 -8.55 -9.23
CA SER A 37 15.29 -8.03 -10.18
C SER A 37 14.72 -7.70 -11.55
N ASP A 38 13.67 -8.41 -11.96
CA ASP A 38 13.16 -8.38 -13.33
C ASP A 38 12.09 -7.28 -13.52
N ILE A 39 11.67 -6.64 -12.42
CA ILE A 39 10.77 -5.50 -12.46
C ILE A 39 11.50 -4.19 -12.18
N VAL A 40 11.10 -3.15 -12.90
CA VAL A 40 11.59 -1.77 -12.72
C VAL A 40 10.96 -1.08 -11.51
N GLY A 41 9.76 -1.52 -11.09
CA GLY A 41 9.05 -0.94 -9.95
C GLY A 41 7.64 -1.52 -9.75
N VAL A 42 6.92 -0.98 -8.77
CA VAL A 42 5.54 -1.34 -8.42
C VAL A 42 4.65 -0.10 -8.43
N GLY A 43 3.53 -0.18 -9.15
CA GLY A 43 2.44 0.78 -9.06
C GLY A 43 1.40 0.34 -8.03
N MET A 44 0.91 1.27 -7.21
CA MET A 44 -0.13 1.02 -6.22
C MET A 44 -1.23 2.10 -6.31
N GLY A 45 -2.49 1.64 -6.23
CA GLY A 45 -3.62 2.47 -5.87
C GLY A 45 -3.85 2.39 -4.37
N ALA A 46 -4.13 3.51 -3.72
CA ALA A 46 -4.72 3.49 -2.39
C ALA A 46 -5.86 4.49 -2.24
N PRO A 47 -6.85 4.18 -1.39
CA PRO A 47 -7.93 5.10 -1.11
C PRO A 47 -7.45 6.22 -0.20
N GLY A 48 -7.82 7.45 -0.51
CA GLY A 48 -7.59 8.61 0.34
C GLY A 48 -6.87 9.76 -0.37
N SER A 49 -6.48 10.76 0.42
CA SER A 49 -5.70 11.88 -0.08
C SER A 49 -4.23 11.48 -0.13
N ILE A 50 -3.68 11.39 -1.35
CA ILE A 50 -2.29 10.99 -1.59
C ILE A 50 -1.53 12.17 -2.19
N ARG A 51 -0.34 12.42 -1.66
CA ARG A 51 0.58 13.43 -2.21
C ARG A 51 2.01 12.91 -2.15
N ASN A 52 2.68 12.85 -3.31
CA ASN A 52 4.09 12.43 -3.43
C ASN A 52 4.40 11.10 -2.73
N GLY A 53 3.51 10.10 -2.89
CA GLY A 53 3.69 8.79 -2.26
C GLY A 53 3.37 8.70 -0.77
N ILE A 54 2.83 9.79 -0.19
CA ILE A 54 2.39 9.88 1.20
C ILE A 54 0.86 9.83 1.24
N VAL A 55 0.30 8.92 2.04
CA VAL A 55 -1.13 8.91 2.37
C VAL A 55 -1.36 9.92 3.48
N ILE A 56 -1.93 11.07 3.13
CA ILE A 56 -2.19 12.16 4.07
C ILE A 56 -3.27 11.74 5.06
N LYS A 57 -4.40 11.24 4.52
CA LYS A 57 -5.53 10.67 5.27
C LYS A 57 -6.28 9.68 4.39
N ALA A 58 -6.82 8.63 4.99
CA ALA A 58 -7.64 7.65 4.30
C ALA A 58 -8.84 7.24 5.16
N SER A 59 -10.06 7.31 4.59
CA SER A 59 -11.30 6.98 5.33
C SER A 59 -11.31 5.54 5.86
N ASN A 60 -10.67 4.62 5.13
CA ASN A 60 -10.56 3.21 5.53
C ASN A 60 -9.47 2.95 6.58
N PHE A 61 -8.64 3.96 6.89
CA PHE A 61 -7.56 3.88 7.85
C PHE A 61 -7.58 5.13 8.75
N PRO A 62 -8.53 5.21 9.70
CA PRO A 62 -8.75 6.42 10.49
C PRO A 62 -7.57 6.81 11.37
N THR A 63 -6.66 5.87 11.66
CA THR A 63 -5.44 6.09 12.44
C THR A 63 -4.25 6.57 11.59
N TRP A 64 -4.37 6.61 10.26
CA TRP A 64 -3.28 7.01 9.38
C TRP A 64 -3.23 8.53 9.25
N GLU A 65 -2.04 9.08 9.48
CA GLU A 65 -1.75 10.49 9.29
C GLU A 65 -0.35 10.64 8.67
N ASN A 66 -0.28 11.26 7.48
CA ASN A 66 0.96 11.50 6.75
C ASN A 66 1.88 10.27 6.62
N VAL A 67 1.29 9.11 6.30
CA VAL A 67 2.01 7.84 6.19
C VAL A 67 2.81 7.79 4.89
N PRO A 68 4.14 7.67 4.90
CA PRO A 68 4.98 7.62 3.69
C PRO A 68 4.95 6.24 3.03
N LEU A 69 3.75 5.79 2.64
CA LEU A 69 3.48 4.42 2.23
C LEU A 69 4.35 3.96 1.05
N ALA A 70 4.55 4.80 0.03
CA ALA A 70 5.37 4.43 -1.12
C ALA A 70 6.82 4.11 -0.71
N ARG A 71 7.37 4.90 0.22
CA ARG A 71 8.71 4.68 0.76
C ARG A 71 8.77 3.39 1.58
N MET A 72 7.81 3.18 2.48
CA MET A 72 7.78 1.98 3.33
C MET A 72 7.70 0.70 2.48
N VAL A 73 6.87 0.71 1.44
CA VAL A 73 6.77 -0.43 0.50
C VAL A 73 8.03 -0.56 -0.35
N SER A 74 8.66 0.54 -0.75
CA SER A 74 9.95 0.51 -1.46
C SER A 74 11.01 -0.21 -0.63
N GLU A 75 11.14 0.15 0.65
CA GLU A 75 12.06 -0.48 1.59
C GLU A 75 11.75 -1.99 1.77
N GLU A 76 10.48 -2.35 1.95
CA GLU A 76 10.03 -3.76 2.05
C GLU A 76 10.30 -4.59 0.78
N LEU A 77 10.40 -3.94 -0.38
CA LEU A 77 10.71 -4.58 -1.66
C LEU A 77 12.19 -4.43 -2.07
N GLY A 78 13.08 -4.07 -1.14
CA GLY A 78 14.51 -3.98 -1.39
C GLY A 78 14.94 -2.73 -2.15
N GLY A 79 14.25 -1.61 -1.92
CA GLY A 79 14.55 -0.30 -2.53
C GLY A 79 13.98 -0.12 -3.94
N LYS A 80 12.96 -0.90 -4.32
CA LYS A 80 12.33 -0.80 -5.65
C LYS A 80 11.57 0.51 -5.80
N LEU A 81 11.52 1.03 -7.03
CA LEU A 81 10.68 2.20 -7.33
C LEU A 81 9.22 1.86 -7.03
N VAL A 82 8.57 2.67 -6.21
CA VAL A 82 7.15 2.52 -5.89
C VAL A 82 6.44 3.81 -6.23
N ILE A 83 5.45 3.71 -7.10
CA ILE A 83 4.58 4.81 -7.49
C ILE A 83 3.23 4.56 -6.83
N LEU A 84 2.77 5.54 -6.05
CA LEU A 84 1.50 5.47 -5.35
C LEU A 84 0.61 6.59 -5.86
N ASN A 85 -0.52 6.20 -6.45
CA ASN A 85 -1.53 7.08 -6.98
C ASN A 85 -2.85 6.87 -6.25
N ASN A 86 -3.70 7.91 -6.26
CA ASN A 86 -5.07 7.76 -5.77
C ASN A 86 -5.81 6.78 -6.70
N ASP A 87 -6.69 5.96 -6.13
CA ASP A 87 -7.46 4.92 -6.82
C ASP A 87 -8.17 5.43 -8.10
N ALA A 88 -8.51 6.72 -8.16
CA ALA A 88 -9.08 7.37 -9.34
C ALA A 88 -8.09 7.51 -10.52
N ASP A 89 -6.81 7.79 -10.26
CA ASP A 89 -5.79 7.97 -11.31
C ASP A 89 -5.17 6.62 -11.71
N ALA A 90 -5.07 5.68 -10.78
CA ALA A 90 -4.51 4.35 -11.02
C ALA A 90 -5.42 3.50 -11.92
N ALA A 91 -6.74 3.61 -11.76
CA ALA A 91 -7.71 2.96 -12.66
C ALA A 91 -7.63 3.53 -14.08
N THR A 92 -7.46 4.86 -14.22
CA THR A 92 -7.31 5.49 -15.55
C THR A 92 -6.00 5.11 -16.24
N ALA A 93 -4.91 4.90 -15.51
CA ALA A 93 -3.65 4.45 -16.10
C ALA A 93 -3.68 2.97 -16.53
N ALA A 94 -4.43 2.12 -15.82
CA ALA A 94 -4.54 0.68 -16.12
C ALA A 94 -5.44 0.36 -17.33
N GLU A 95 -6.38 1.24 -17.68
CA GLU A 95 -7.28 1.04 -18.84
C GLU A 95 -6.79 1.69 -20.15
N MET A 96 -5.68 2.42 -20.12
CA MET A 96 -5.13 3.13 -21.29
C MET A 96 -4.05 2.34 -22.04
N TRP A 97 -3.79 1.07 -21.70
CA TRP A 97 -2.74 0.22 -22.27
C TRP A 97 -3.29 -1.11 -22.79
#